data_AF-A0A917J8G6-F1
#
_entry.id   AF-A0A917J8G6-F1
#
_cell.length_a   1.000
_cell.length_b   1.000
_cell.length_c   1.000
_cell.angle_alpha   90.00
_cell.angle_beta   90.00
_cell.angle_gamma   90.00
#
_symmetry.space_group_name_H-M   'P 1'
#
loop_
_entity.id
_entity.type
_entity.pdbx_description
1 polymer ?
#
loop_
_entity_poly.entity_id
_entity_poly.type
_entity_poly.pdbx_seq_one_letter_code
_entity_poly.pdbx_strand_id
1 'polypeptide(L)'
;MNFRKFKEQQLPMEDLETIGLAAGGQLLLNVDDLKALLSGGRTSLLQLSNLEAENIRIKSMDAKLSLQPDAKGKVNLLIHPVYRKAVAPEFLKGDEARQLQQGEFANLLKIVPDGTGRHKQLIVEFDADTREFIISDSARILAPDMVNGEFLIPAQKEAFRKGKEVQLPDHTRFAYTAIDPQGIRANKLALIASILIDGGLSYALYKGLNALFNQKHDEQAEKLSAGYHNALTDMEEQASSLNVEALTVNRMSR
;
A
#
# COMPACT_ATOMS: atom_id res chain seq x y z
N MET A 1 10.53 -10.76 4.61
CA MET A 1 9.72 -10.02 5.61
C MET A 1 9.11 -8.84 4.87
N ASN A 2 7.78 -8.67 4.86
CA ASN A 2 7.12 -7.61 4.06
C ASN A 2 7.40 -6.22 4.65
N PHE A 3 7.34 -5.14 3.84
CA PHE A 3 7.47 -3.77 4.33
C PHE A 3 6.34 -3.44 5.32
N ARG A 4 6.64 -3.54 6.61
CA ARG A 4 5.67 -3.37 7.70
C ARG A 4 6.02 -2.08 8.45
N LYS A 5 5.10 -1.13 8.41
CA LYS A 5 5.12 0.09 9.23
C LYS A 5 4.57 -0.18 10.64
N PHE A 6 3.66 -1.15 10.75
CA PHE A 6 3.04 -1.57 12.00
C PHE A 6 3.31 -3.06 12.24
N LYS A 7 3.42 -3.45 13.50
CA LYS A 7 3.45 -4.85 13.94
C LYS A 7 2.03 -5.35 14.15
N GLU A 8 1.80 -6.64 13.95
CA GLU A 8 0.48 -7.26 14.18
C GLU A 8 -0.01 -7.06 15.60
N GLN A 9 0.89 -7.04 16.59
CA GLN A 9 0.56 -6.79 18.00
C GLN A 9 0.10 -5.35 18.28
N GLN A 10 0.29 -4.43 17.32
CA GLN A 10 -0.20 -3.05 17.42
C GLN A 10 -1.59 -2.89 16.82
N LEU A 11 -2.18 -3.93 16.23
CA LEU A 11 -3.52 -3.84 15.67
C LEU A 11 -4.55 -3.56 16.77
N PRO A 12 -5.47 -2.60 16.56
CA PRO A 12 -6.53 -2.32 17.52
C PRO A 12 -7.59 -3.43 17.45
N MET A 13 -7.32 -4.55 18.12
CA MET A 13 -8.16 -5.75 18.05
C MET A 13 -9.60 -5.50 18.50
N GLU A 14 -9.81 -4.70 19.56
CA GLU A 14 -11.16 -4.35 20.05
C GLU A 14 -11.97 -3.60 18.97
N ASP A 15 -11.34 -2.65 18.27
CA ASP A 15 -12.00 -1.90 17.18
C ASP A 15 -12.33 -2.84 16.01
N LEU A 16 -11.42 -3.76 15.66
CA LEU A 16 -11.63 -4.73 14.59
C LEU A 16 -12.74 -5.74 14.91
N GLU A 17 -12.87 -6.19 16.15
CA GLU A 17 -13.97 -7.05 16.60
C GLU A 17 -15.32 -6.30 16.53
N THR A 18 -15.34 -5.03 16.94
CA THR A 18 -16.54 -4.17 16.92
C THR A 18 -17.12 -3.98 15.52
N ILE A 19 -16.30 -4.11 14.47
CA ILE A 19 -16.74 -3.97 13.07
C ILE A 19 -16.82 -5.31 12.31
N GLY A 20 -16.71 -6.43 13.03
CA GLY A 20 -16.85 -7.78 12.47
C GLY A 20 -15.67 -8.27 11.64
N LEU A 21 -14.47 -7.67 11.82
CA LEU A 21 -13.24 -8.07 11.14
C LEU A 21 -12.27 -8.85 12.03
N ALA A 22 -12.67 -9.12 13.26
CA ALA A 22 -12.03 -10.07 14.15
C ALA A 22 -13.07 -10.78 15.02
N ALA A 23 -12.74 -11.96 15.52
CA ALA A 23 -13.56 -12.70 16.47
C ALA A 23 -12.68 -13.55 17.40
N GLY A 24 -12.83 -13.36 18.72
CA GLY A 24 -12.08 -14.14 19.71
C GLY A 24 -10.57 -13.98 19.56
N GLY A 25 -10.10 -12.78 19.23
CA GLY A 25 -8.69 -12.48 18.98
C GLY A 25 -8.15 -12.98 17.64
N GLN A 26 -8.97 -13.58 16.77
CA GLN A 26 -8.57 -14.00 15.41
C GLN A 26 -9.01 -12.97 14.37
N LEU A 27 -8.10 -12.58 13.47
CA LEU A 27 -8.40 -11.68 12.36
C LEU A 27 -9.19 -12.40 11.27
N LEU A 28 -10.24 -11.74 10.78
CA LEU A 28 -11.09 -12.17 9.67
C LEU A 28 -10.80 -11.33 8.41
N LEU A 29 -9.52 -11.06 8.16
CA LEU A 29 -9.02 -10.35 6.99
C LEU A 29 -8.29 -11.30 6.07
N ASN A 30 -8.41 -11.09 4.76
CA ASN A 30 -7.51 -11.76 3.83
C ASN A 30 -6.07 -11.24 4.01
N VAL A 31 -5.12 -11.99 3.46
CA VAL A 31 -3.70 -11.71 3.64
C VAL A 31 -3.29 -10.36 3.04
N ASP A 32 -3.91 -9.93 1.94
CA ASP A 32 -3.53 -8.70 1.25
C ASP A 32 -4.06 -7.45 1.96
N ASP A 33 -5.27 -7.50 2.51
CA ASP A 33 -5.82 -6.45 3.36
C ASP A 33 -5.03 -6.31 4.67
N LEU A 34 -4.67 -7.44 5.29
CA LEU A 34 -3.81 -7.41 6.47
C LEU A 34 -2.44 -6.79 6.15
N LYS A 35 -1.81 -7.18 5.04
CA LYS A 35 -0.55 -6.56 4.60
C LYS A 35 -0.71 -5.07 4.35
N ALA A 36 -1.81 -4.64 3.73
CA ALA A 36 -2.09 -3.24 3.45
C ALA A 36 -2.19 -2.41 4.73
N LEU A 37 -2.92 -2.91 5.75
CA LEU A 37 -2.99 -2.26 7.05
C LEU A 37 -1.59 -2.14 7.69
N LEU A 38 -0.84 -3.24 7.72
CA LEU A 38 0.48 -3.28 8.35
C LEU A 38 1.53 -2.44 7.61
N SER A 39 1.40 -2.24 6.31
CA SER A 39 2.26 -1.32 5.53
C SER A 39 1.83 0.14 5.67
N GLY A 40 0.65 0.40 6.24
CA GLY A 40 0.05 1.72 6.39
C GLY A 40 -0.65 2.23 5.14
N GLY A 41 -1.01 1.33 4.22
CA GLY A 41 -1.92 1.56 3.12
C GLY A 41 -3.39 1.37 3.54
N ARG A 42 -4.25 1.28 2.53
CA ARG A 42 -5.69 1.02 2.68
C ARG A 42 -6.04 -0.39 2.26
N THR A 43 -7.01 -1.01 2.92
CA THR A 43 -7.58 -2.28 2.48
C THR A 43 -8.34 -2.13 1.16
N SER A 44 -8.74 -3.26 0.59
CA SER A 44 -9.81 -3.34 -0.39
C SER A 44 -11.14 -2.88 0.25
N LEU A 45 -12.18 -2.71 -0.57
CA LEU A 45 -13.51 -2.39 -0.05
C LEU A 45 -14.05 -3.60 0.72
N LEU A 46 -14.23 -3.42 2.03
CA LEU A 46 -14.71 -4.45 2.95
C LEU A 46 -16.16 -4.19 3.33
N GLN A 47 -16.92 -5.26 3.49
CA GLN A 47 -18.24 -5.19 4.12
C GLN A 47 -18.08 -5.30 5.64
N LEU A 48 -18.22 -4.18 6.33
CA LEU A 48 -18.30 -4.13 7.78
C LEU A 48 -19.68 -4.58 8.22
N SER A 49 -19.76 -5.27 9.36
CA SER A 49 -21.03 -5.77 9.91
C SER A 49 -21.11 -5.55 11.41
N ASN A 50 -22.32 -5.63 11.95
CA ASN A 50 -22.61 -5.45 13.38
C ASN A 50 -22.13 -4.10 13.93
N LEU A 51 -22.23 -3.05 13.11
CA LEU A 51 -21.83 -1.71 13.51
C LEU A 51 -22.86 -1.15 14.49
N GLU A 52 -22.45 -1.04 15.75
CA GLU A 52 -23.23 -0.44 16.82
C GLU A 52 -22.51 0.81 17.33
N ALA A 53 -23.17 1.96 17.20
CA ALA A 53 -22.72 3.20 17.82
C ALA A 53 -23.90 3.82 18.55
N GLU A 54 -23.79 3.89 19.88
CA GLU A 54 -24.83 4.39 20.77
C GLU A 54 -26.18 3.67 20.56
N ASN A 55 -27.13 4.33 19.90
CA ASN A 55 -28.49 3.85 19.61
C ASN A 55 -28.72 3.53 18.12
N ILE A 56 -27.69 3.61 17.29
CA ILE A 56 -27.78 3.33 15.86
C ILE A 56 -27.18 1.96 15.60
N ARG A 57 -28.01 1.05 15.11
CA ARG A 57 -27.58 -0.24 14.56
C ARG A 57 -27.51 -0.15 13.05
N ILE A 58 -26.30 -0.23 12.50
CA ILE A 58 -26.08 -0.36 11.08
C ILE A 58 -25.77 -1.83 10.81
N LYS A 59 -26.66 -2.50 10.08
CA LYS A 59 -26.51 -3.93 9.76
C LYS A 59 -25.17 -4.21 9.06
N SER A 60 -24.89 -3.40 8.04
CA SER A 60 -23.64 -3.46 7.30
C SER A 60 -23.34 -2.13 6.60
N MET A 61 -22.06 -1.91 6.30
CA MET A 61 -21.58 -0.77 5.52
C MET A 61 -20.32 -1.18 4.77
N ASP A 62 -20.19 -0.72 3.53
CA ASP A 62 -18.96 -0.92 2.77
C ASP A 62 -17.97 0.22 3.08
N ALA A 63 -16.72 -0.15 3.39
CA ALA A 63 -15.66 0.80 3.72
C ALA A 63 -14.27 0.22 3.42
N LYS A 64 -13.31 1.11 3.14
CA LYS A 64 -11.89 0.78 3.22
C LYS A 64 -11.36 1.13 4.60
N LEU A 65 -10.30 0.47 5.04
CA LEU A 65 -9.68 0.69 6.34
C LEU A 65 -8.23 1.10 6.21
N SER A 66 -7.73 1.89 7.16
CA SER A 66 -6.30 2.17 7.29
C SER A 66 -5.89 2.33 8.75
N LEU A 67 -4.59 2.26 9.03
CA LEU A 67 -4.04 2.50 10.38
C LEU A 67 -3.34 3.86 10.46
N GLN A 68 -3.55 4.55 11.58
CA GLN A 68 -2.86 5.80 11.88
C GLN A 68 -2.40 5.83 13.35
N PRO A 69 -1.12 6.09 13.63
CA PRO A 69 -0.69 6.33 15.01
C PRO A 69 -1.19 7.70 15.49
N ASP A 70 -1.65 7.75 16.73
CA ASP A 70 -1.94 9.00 17.42
C ASP A 70 -0.64 9.68 17.92
N ALA A 71 -0.80 10.82 18.59
CA ALA A 71 0.33 11.58 19.15
C ALA A 71 1.13 10.82 20.22
N LYS A 72 0.56 9.77 20.82
CA LYS A 72 1.19 8.91 21.83
C LYS A 72 1.75 7.61 21.23
N GLY A 73 1.60 7.41 19.91
CA GLY A 73 2.02 6.21 19.21
C GLY A 73 1.03 5.03 19.30
N LYS A 74 -0.15 5.21 19.90
CA LYS A 74 -1.23 4.21 19.84
C LYS A 74 -1.77 4.17 18.41
N VAL A 75 -1.91 2.97 17.86
CA VAL A 75 -2.43 2.79 16.51
C VAL A 75 -3.96 2.78 16.56
N ASN A 76 -4.57 3.68 15.79
CA ASN A 76 -6.02 3.77 15.62
C ASN A 76 -6.44 3.22 14.26
N LEU A 77 -7.63 2.61 14.23
CA LEU A 77 -8.29 2.21 13.00
C LEU A 77 -9.07 3.39 12.42
N LEU A 78 -8.87 3.69 11.15
CA LEU A 78 -9.66 4.66 10.40
C LEU A 78 -10.58 3.93 9.43
N ILE A 79 -11.84 4.35 9.41
CA ILE A 79 -12.88 3.84 8.51
C ILE A 79 -13.12 4.87 7.42
N HIS A 80 -12.97 4.45 6.16
CA HIS A 80 -13.22 5.25 4.96
C HIS A 80 -14.49 4.73 4.29
N PRO A 81 -15.68 5.25 4.66
CA PRO A 81 -16.95 4.78 4.11
C PRO A 81 -17.12 5.20 2.65
N VAL A 82 -18.10 4.60 1.96
CA VAL A 82 -18.54 5.09 0.65
C VAL A 82 -19.31 6.42 0.82
N TYR A 83 -18.63 7.54 0.57
CA TYR A 83 -19.23 8.87 0.70
C TYR A 83 -20.27 9.13 -0.40
N ARG A 84 -21.35 9.85 -0.05
CA ARG A 84 -22.34 10.28 -1.06
C ARG A 84 -21.75 11.27 -2.05
N LYS A 85 -20.96 12.22 -1.54
CA LYS A 85 -20.31 13.30 -2.30
C LYS A 85 -18.88 13.45 -1.82
N ALA A 86 -17.95 13.50 -2.76
CA ALA A 86 -16.55 13.77 -2.49
C ALA A 86 -16.33 15.22 -2.03
N VAL A 87 -15.49 15.41 -1.02
CA VAL A 87 -15.04 16.74 -0.57
C VAL A 87 -13.63 16.97 -1.12
N ALA A 88 -13.52 17.89 -2.08
CA ALA A 88 -12.23 18.23 -2.67
C ALA A 88 -11.37 19.03 -1.68
N PRO A 89 -10.06 18.74 -1.58
CA PRO A 89 -9.14 19.57 -0.81
C PRO A 89 -9.07 21.00 -1.35
N GLU A 90 -9.06 22.00 -0.47
CA GLU A 90 -9.09 23.43 -0.86
C GLU A 90 -7.92 23.87 -1.75
N PHE A 91 -6.79 23.15 -1.70
CA PHE A 91 -5.60 23.44 -2.49
C PHE A 91 -5.66 22.87 -3.93
N LEU A 92 -6.67 22.07 -4.26
CA LEU A 92 -6.98 21.74 -5.65
C LEU A 92 -7.68 22.95 -6.30
N LYS A 93 -7.17 23.40 -7.44
CA LYS A 93 -7.61 24.63 -8.10
C LYS A 93 -8.20 24.33 -9.48
N GLY A 94 -9.06 25.23 -9.96
CA GLY A 94 -9.69 25.09 -11.27
C GLY A 94 -10.47 23.77 -11.38
N ASP A 95 -10.22 23.03 -12.45
CA ASP A 95 -10.91 21.75 -12.72
C ASP A 95 -10.20 20.53 -12.13
N GLU A 96 -9.05 20.68 -11.44
CA GLU A 96 -8.20 19.56 -10.99
C GLU A 96 -8.97 18.46 -10.24
N ALA A 97 -9.85 18.84 -9.31
CA ALA A 97 -10.68 17.90 -8.56
C ALA A 97 -11.64 17.12 -9.47
N ARG A 98 -12.24 17.79 -10.46
CA ARG A 98 -13.13 17.18 -11.45
C ARG A 98 -12.36 16.22 -12.35
N GLN A 99 -11.15 16.59 -12.78
CA GLN A 99 -10.30 15.78 -13.65
C GLN A 99 -9.87 14.48 -12.96
N LEU A 100 -9.52 14.54 -11.67
CA LEU A 100 -9.27 13.34 -10.86
C LEU A 100 -10.53 12.47 -10.74
N GLN A 101 -11.68 13.06 -10.45
CA GLN A 101 -12.96 12.34 -10.34
C GLN A 101 -13.40 11.66 -11.65
N GLN A 102 -13.11 12.30 -12.79
CA GLN A 102 -13.45 11.81 -14.12
C GLN A 102 -12.43 10.78 -14.65
N GLY A 103 -11.34 10.52 -13.91
CA GLY A 103 -10.29 9.60 -14.36
C GLY A 103 -9.49 10.15 -15.54
N GLU A 104 -9.33 11.47 -15.65
CA GLU A 104 -8.41 12.09 -16.61
C GLU A 104 -6.95 11.96 -16.15
N PHE A 105 -6.72 12.04 -14.83
CA PHE A 105 -5.40 11.88 -14.22
C PHE A 105 -5.43 10.79 -13.15
N ALA A 106 -4.37 9.98 -13.11
CA ALA A 106 -4.18 8.98 -12.05
C ALA A 106 -4.02 9.65 -10.69
N ASN A 107 -3.21 10.71 -10.69
CA ASN A 107 -2.90 11.52 -9.52
C ASN A 107 -2.41 12.90 -9.94
N LEU A 108 -2.37 13.82 -8.98
CA LEU A 108 -1.77 15.14 -9.13
C LEU A 108 -0.70 15.36 -8.05
N LEU A 109 0.47 15.88 -8.43
CA LEU A 109 1.49 16.32 -7.49
C LEU A 109 1.27 17.80 -7.15
N LYS A 110 0.98 18.10 -5.88
CA LYS A 110 0.74 19.45 -5.36
C LYS A 110 1.87 19.87 -4.43
N ILE A 111 2.32 21.11 -4.55
CA ILE A 111 3.26 21.72 -3.62
C ILE A 111 2.47 22.65 -2.71
N VAL A 112 2.42 22.35 -1.41
CA VAL A 112 1.65 23.12 -0.42
C VAL A 112 2.55 23.60 0.71
N PRO A 113 2.31 24.79 1.29
CA PRO A 113 3.01 25.23 2.48
C PRO A 113 2.65 24.35 3.69
N ASP A 114 3.63 24.02 4.53
CA ASP A 114 3.43 23.15 5.70
C ASP A 114 3.15 23.89 7.01
N GLY A 115 2.88 25.20 6.92
CA GLY A 115 2.67 26.09 8.06
C GLY A 115 3.97 26.55 8.76
N THR A 116 5.13 25.96 8.43
CA THR A 116 6.45 26.34 8.98
C THR A 116 7.29 27.18 8.02
N GLY A 117 6.70 27.62 6.91
CA GLY A 117 7.41 28.29 5.81
C GLY A 117 8.13 27.33 4.86
N ARG A 118 8.02 26.01 5.09
CA ARG A 118 8.51 24.97 4.16
C ARG A 118 7.38 24.49 3.27
N HIS A 119 7.76 23.81 2.19
CA HIS A 119 6.80 23.21 1.26
C HIS A 119 6.82 21.68 1.35
N LYS A 120 5.64 21.09 1.29
CA LYS A 120 5.43 19.64 1.14
C LYS A 120 4.94 19.32 -0.26
N GLN A 121 5.40 18.19 -0.77
CA GLN A 121 4.91 17.61 -2.01
C GLN A 121 3.86 16.55 -1.66
N LEU A 122 2.63 16.77 -2.10
CA LEU A 122 1.50 15.90 -1.86
C LEU A 122 1.07 15.25 -3.18
N ILE A 123 0.91 13.94 -3.17
CA ILE A 123 0.20 13.21 -4.22
C ILE A 123 -1.28 13.21 -3.84
N VAL A 124 -2.13 13.58 -4.79
CA VAL A 124 -3.58 13.55 -4.64
C VAL A 124 -4.15 12.55 -5.63
N GLU A 125 -4.85 11.56 -5.10
CA GLU A 125 -5.54 10.52 -5.85
C GLU A 125 -7.05 10.61 -5.57
N PHE A 126 -7.89 10.11 -6.48
CA PHE A 126 -9.31 9.95 -6.24
C PHE A 126 -9.67 8.47 -6.20
N ASP A 127 -10.16 8.02 -5.04
CA ASP A 127 -10.64 6.66 -4.84
C ASP A 127 -12.13 6.59 -5.19
N ALA A 128 -12.43 5.96 -6.33
CA ALA A 128 -13.80 5.84 -6.83
C ALA A 128 -14.67 4.93 -5.94
N ASP A 129 -14.07 3.96 -5.23
CA ASP A 129 -14.81 3.03 -4.37
C ASP A 129 -15.42 3.78 -3.17
N THR A 130 -14.62 4.65 -2.54
CA THR A 130 -15.03 5.43 -1.36
C THR A 130 -15.54 6.82 -1.72
N ARG A 131 -15.35 7.27 -2.97
CA ARG A 131 -15.56 8.66 -3.43
C ARG A 131 -14.81 9.68 -2.58
N GLU A 132 -13.55 9.38 -2.30
CA GLU A 132 -12.69 10.18 -1.44
C GLU A 132 -11.41 10.62 -2.18
N PHE A 133 -10.91 11.81 -1.86
CA PHE A 133 -9.57 12.22 -2.27
C PHE A 133 -8.54 11.73 -1.26
N ILE A 134 -7.60 10.90 -1.72
CA ILE A 134 -6.49 10.42 -0.91
C ILE A 134 -5.31 11.38 -1.07
N ILE A 135 -4.71 11.77 0.05
CA ILE A 135 -3.57 12.67 0.09
C ILE A 135 -2.38 11.94 0.72
N SER A 136 -1.31 11.78 -0.06
CA SER A 136 -0.07 11.14 0.38
C SER A 136 1.09 12.13 0.35
N ASP A 137 1.85 12.21 1.44
CA ASP A 137 3.10 12.98 1.49
C ASP A 137 4.20 12.20 0.74
N SER A 138 4.70 12.76 -0.36
CA SER A 138 5.68 12.07 -1.22
C SER A 138 6.98 11.73 -0.49
N ALA A 139 7.36 12.54 0.50
CA ALA A 139 8.56 12.31 1.30
C ALA A 139 8.41 11.11 2.25
N ARG A 140 7.17 10.69 2.55
CA ARG A 140 6.87 9.54 3.42
C ARG A 140 6.65 8.25 2.63
N ILE A 141 6.65 8.31 1.30
CA ILE A 141 6.53 7.12 0.45
C ILE A 141 7.88 6.42 0.38
N LEU A 142 7.87 5.16 0.79
CA LEU A 142 9.03 4.30 0.72
C LEU A 142 9.10 3.69 -0.69
N ALA A 143 10.08 4.13 -1.48
CA ALA A 143 10.38 3.51 -2.77
C ALA A 143 11.22 2.24 -2.55
N PRO A 144 10.96 1.17 -3.30
CA PRO A 144 11.83 -0.01 -3.26
C PRO A 144 13.24 0.33 -3.77
N ASP A 145 14.22 -0.40 -3.28
CA ASP A 145 15.59 -0.34 -3.79
C ASP A 145 15.75 -1.14 -5.07
N MET A 146 15.05 -2.27 -5.18
CA MET A 146 15.01 -3.09 -6.40
C MET A 146 13.59 -3.53 -6.73
N VAL A 147 13.33 -3.76 -8.02
CA VAL A 147 12.13 -4.43 -8.51
C VAL A 147 12.55 -5.44 -9.56
N ASN A 148 12.08 -6.69 -9.45
CA ASN A 148 12.44 -7.80 -10.33
C ASN A 148 13.97 -7.96 -10.50
N GLY A 149 14.72 -7.83 -9.40
CA GLY A 149 16.18 -8.00 -9.41
C GLY A 149 16.96 -6.78 -9.92
N GLU A 150 16.28 -5.74 -10.41
CA GLU A 150 16.92 -4.53 -10.94
C GLU A 150 16.94 -3.40 -9.92
N PHE A 151 18.11 -2.82 -9.66
CA PHE A 151 18.24 -1.65 -8.78
C PHE A 151 17.60 -0.42 -9.40
N LEU A 152 16.75 0.26 -8.62
CA LEU A 152 16.18 1.53 -9.04
C LEU A 152 17.21 2.64 -8.92
N ILE A 153 17.42 3.39 -10.00
CA ILE A 153 18.23 4.60 -9.97
C ILE A 153 17.51 5.72 -9.19
N PRO A 154 18.22 6.76 -8.72
CA PRO A 154 17.59 7.84 -7.93
C PRO A 154 16.38 8.49 -8.61
N ALA A 155 16.45 8.70 -9.92
CA ALA A 155 15.34 9.27 -10.70
C ALA A 155 14.10 8.36 -10.73
N GLN A 156 14.27 7.04 -10.79
CA GLN A 156 13.17 6.07 -10.74
C GLN A 156 12.53 6.04 -9.35
N LYS A 157 13.34 6.06 -8.29
CA LYS A 157 12.83 6.15 -6.90
C LYS A 157 12.05 7.44 -6.69
N GLU A 158 12.55 8.57 -7.22
CA GLU A 158 11.85 9.85 -7.16
C GLU A 158 10.55 9.84 -7.95
N ALA A 159 10.54 9.26 -9.16
CA ALA A 159 9.33 9.08 -9.96
C ALA A 159 8.28 8.26 -9.20
N PHE A 160 8.67 7.12 -8.62
CA PHE A 160 7.79 6.29 -7.80
C PHE A 160 7.19 7.07 -6.62
N ARG A 161 8.03 7.77 -5.84
CA ARG A 161 7.57 8.62 -4.71
C ARG A 161 6.66 9.76 -5.13
N LYS A 162 6.66 10.13 -6.41
CA LYS A 162 5.79 11.17 -6.98
C LYS A 162 4.57 10.60 -7.70
N GLY A 163 4.29 9.30 -7.54
CA GLY A 163 3.15 8.63 -8.19
C GLY A 163 3.29 8.52 -9.71
N LYS A 164 4.51 8.71 -10.24
CA LYS A 164 4.80 8.58 -11.67
C LYS A 164 5.17 7.14 -12.00
N GLU A 165 4.91 6.79 -13.25
CA GLU A 165 5.31 5.50 -13.80
C GLU A 165 6.84 5.38 -13.85
N VAL A 166 7.33 4.24 -13.39
CA VAL A 166 8.72 3.80 -13.46
C VAL A 166 8.78 2.66 -14.46
N GLN A 167 9.76 2.69 -15.36
CA GLN A 167 10.02 1.63 -16.33
C GLN A 167 11.40 1.02 -16.10
N LEU A 168 11.46 -0.32 -16.12
CA LEU A 168 12.68 -1.11 -16.07
C LEU A 168 13.14 -1.54 -17.48
N PRO A 169 14.40 -2.00 -17.63
CA PRO A 169 14.92 -2.52 -18.90
C PRO A 169 14.13 -3.71 -19.46
N ASP A 170 13.55 -4.55 -18.59
CA ASP A 170 12.73 -5.70 -18.95
C ASP A 170 11.28 -5.33 -19.37
N HIS A 171 11.02 -4.04 -19.58
CA HIS A 171 9.71 -3.45 -19.88
C HIS A 171 8.66 -3.59 -18.77
N THR A 172 9.04 -4.00 -17.56
CA THR A 172 8.20 -3.86 -16.38
C THR A 172 7.95 -2.38 -16.13
N ARG A 173 6.69 -2.01 -15.95
CA ARG A 173 6.26 -0.65 -15.63
C ARG A 173 5.37 -0.68 -14.40
N PHE A 174 5.62 0.23 -13.47
CA PHE A 174 4.90 0.27 -12.20
C PHE A 174 4.82 1.69 -11.64
N ALA A 175 3.85 1.94 -10.77
CA ALA A 175 3.67 3.22 -10.11
C ALA A 175 3.12 3.02 -8.69
N TYR A 176 3.47 3.95 -7.79
CA TYR A 176 2.84 4.02 -6.47
C TYR A 176 1.35 4.39 -6.61
N THR A 177 0.53 3.83 -5.74
CA THR A 177 -0.84 4.30 -5.49
C THR A 177 -1.21 4.10 -4.03
N ALA A 178 -2.02 4.98 -3.47
CA ALA A 178 -2.62 4.80 -2.14
C ALA A 178 -4.02 4.16 -2.18
N ILE A 179 -4.58 3.94 -3.38
CA ILE A 179 -5.93 3.39 -3.59
C ILE A 179 -5.96 1.88 -3.37
N ASP A 180 -4.91 1.19 -3.83
CA ASP A 180 -4.87 -0.26 -3.90
C ASP A 180 -4.15 -0.88 -2.68
N PRO A 181 -4.58 -2.06 -2.20
CA PRO A 181 -4.00 -2.70 -1.01
C PRO A 181 -2.50 -2.97 -1.12
N GLN A 182 -2.04 -3.29 -2.32
CA GLN A 182 -0.64 -3.58 -2.59
C GLN A 182 0.24 -2.30 -2.60
N GLY A 183 -0.36 -1.11 -2.64
CA GLY A 183 0.35 0.16 -2.71
C GLY A 183 1.09 0.43 -4.03
N ILE A 184 0.86 -0.43 -5.03
CA ILE A 184 1.55 -0.41 -6.32
C ILE A 184 0.61 -0.93 -7.41
N ARG A 185 0.67 -0.30 -8.58
CA ARG A 185 0.08 -0.78 -9.84
C ARG A 185 1.17 -1.11 -10.83
N ALA A 186 0.92 -2.07 -11.70
CA ALA A 186 1.90 -2.48 -12.69
C ALA A 186 1.28 -2.96 -13.99
N ASN A 187 2.08 -3.00 -15.06
CA ASN A 187 1.67 -3.68 -16.29
C ASN A 187 1.72 -5.22 -16.16
N LYS A 188 2.40 -5.75 -15.14
CA LYS A 188 2.52 -7.18 -14.82
C LYS A 188 1.61 -7.57 -13.67
N LEU A 189 1.17 -8.82 -13.63
CA LEU A 189 0.32 -9.35 -12.54
C LEU A 189 1.09 -9.63 -11.24
N ALA A 190 2.40 -9.79 -11.30
CA ALA A 190 3.24 -10.02 -10.14
C ALA A 190 4.59 -9.33 -10.28
N LEU A 191 5.13 -8.91 -9.15
CA LEU A 191 6.44 -8.27 -9.03
C LEU A 191 7.08 -8.67 -7.70
N ILE A 192 8.41 -8.67 -7.67
CA ILE A 192 9.16 -8.77 -6.42
C ILE A 192 9.89 -7.45 -6.21
N ALA A 193 9.61 -6.79 -5.09
CA ALA A 193 10.33 -5.57 -4.71
C ALA A 193 11.17 -5.85 -3.46
N SER A 194 12.32 -5.18 -3.33
CA SER A 194 13.18 -5.29 -2.16
C SER A 194 13.65 -3.92 -1.67
N ILE A 195 13.97 -3.83 -0.38
CA ILE A 195 14.64 -2.67 0.24
C ILE A 195 15.87 -3.17 0.97
N LEU A 196 16.94 -2.40 0.90
CA LEU A 196 18.17 -2.59 1.64
C LEU A 196 18.00 -2.01 3.05
N ILE A 197 18.02 -2.88 4.05
CA ILE A 197 17.89 -2.52 5.47
C ILE A 197 19.03 -3.21 6.22
N ASP A 198 19.81 -2.43 6.96
CA ASP A 198 20.91 -2.91 7.82
C ASP A 198 21.91 -3.85 7.12
N GLY A 199 22.14 -3.63 5.81
CA GLY A 199 23.07 -4.42 5.00
C GLY A 199 22.47 -5.71 4.40
N GLY A 200 21.19 -6.00 4.62
CA GLY A 200 20.46 -7.11 4.01
C GLY A 200 19.29 -6.64 3.13
N LEU A 201 18.88 -7.46 2.17
CA LEU A 201 17.68 -7.22 1.38
C LEU A 201 16.44 -7.78 2.10
N SER A 202 15.37 -6.99 2.14
CA SER A 202 14.06 -7.44 2.58
C SER A 202 13.10 -7.45 1.40
N TYR A 203 12.66 -8.65 1.00
CA TYR A 203 11.79 -8.86 -0.15
C TYR A 203 10.29 -8.80 0.20
N ALA A 204 9.51 -8.28 -0.74
CA ALA A 204 8.05 -8.30 -0.79
C ALA A 204 7.58 -8.84 -2.15
N LEU A 205 6.79 -9.93 -2.10
CA LEU A 205 6.16 -10.53 -3.27
C LEU A 205 4.74 -9.97 -3.43
N TYR A 206 4.51 -9.34 -4.58
CA TYR A 206 3.21 -8.84 -5.00
C TYR A 206 2.61 -9.77 -6.06
N LYS A 207 1.33 -10.12 -5.90
CA LYS A 207 0.56 -10.96 -6.84
C LYS A 207 -0.82 -10.37 -7.03
N GLY A 208 -1.41 -10.56 -8.21
CA GLY A 208 -2.73 -10.00 -8.54
C GLY A 208 -2.69 -8.48 -8.54
N LEU A 209 -1.60 -7.89 -9.04
CA LEU A 209 -1.46 -6.45 -9.16
C LEU A 209 -2.53 -5.90 -10.11
N ASN A 210 -3.09 -4.74 -9.77
CA ASN A 210 -3.93 -3.99 -10.68
C ASN A 210 -3.10 -3.34 -11.79
N ALA A 211 -3.74 -3.17 -12.95
CA ALA A 211 -3.14 -2.52 -14.10
C ALA A 211 -2.79 -1.04 -13.82
N LEU A 212 -1.83 -0.52 -14.56
CA LEU A 212 -1.54 0.92 -14.59
C LEU A 212 -2.78 1.72 -14.99
N PHE A 213 -2.79 3.00 -14.62
CA PHE A 213 -3.93 3.88 -14.85
C PHE A 213 -4.34 3.95 -16.33
N ASN A 214 -5.66 3.85 -16.59
CA ASN A 214 -6.26 3.79 -17.93
C ASN A 214 -5.67 2.70 -18.85
N GLN A 215 -5.05 1.67 -18.27
CA GLN A 215 -4.58 0.48 -18.98
C GLN A 215 -5.38 -0.75 -18.55
N LYS A 216 -5.33 -1.79 -19.38
CA LYS A 216 -5.82 -3.13 -19.04
C LYS A 216 -4.64 -4.09 -19.12
N HIS A 217 -4.69 -5.16 -18.33
CA HIS A 217 -3.75 -6.25 -18.55
C HIS A 217 -4.03 -6.90 -19.90
N ASP A 218 -2.96 -7.14 -20.65
CA ASP A 218 -2.94 -7.96 -21.85
C ASP A 218 -2.35 -9.34 -21.52
N GLU A 219 -2.24 -10.21 -22.53
CA GLU A 219 -1.61 -11.53 -22.37
C GLU A 219 -0.13 -11.45 -21.93
N GLN A 220 0.53 -10.30 -22.11
CA GLN A 220 1.91 -10.09 -21.69
C GLN A 220 2.01 -9.79 -20.19
N ALA A 221 0.91 -9.41 -19.53
CA ALA A 221 0.87 -9.17 -18.09
C ALA A 221 1.11 -10.45 -17.26
N GLU A 222 0.68 -11.60 -17.80
CA GLU A 222 0.88 -12.93 -17.20
C GLU A 222 2.31 -13.44 -17.37
N LYS A 223 3.01 -12.96 -18.41
CA LYS A 223 4.40 -13.35 -18.69
C LYS A 223 5.34 -12.61 -17.74
N LEU A 224 5.73 -13.32 -16.69
CA LEU A 224 6.73 -12.89 -15.72
C LEU A 224 8.09 -12.72 -16.41
N SER A 225 8.83 -11.68 -16.04
CA SER A 225 10.12 -11.39 -16.66
C SER A 225 11.22 -12.32 -16.12
N ALA A 226 12.33 -12.41 -16.85
CA ALA A 226 13.52 -13.09 -16.34
C ALA A 226 13.98 -12.49 -15.00
N GLY A 227 13.90 -11.15 -14.87
CA GLY A 227 14.19 -10.45 -13.61
C GLY A 227 13.29 -10.89 -12.46
N TYR A 228 12.00 -11.11 -12.70
CA TYR A 228 11.09 -11.65 -11.69
C TYR A 228 11.54 -13.04 -11.21
N HIS A 229 11.87 -13.94 -12.14
CA HIS A 229 12.28 -15.31 -11.79
C HIS A 229 13.59 -15.33 -10.99
N ASN A 230 14.57 -14.52 -11.39
CA ASN A 230 15.82 -14.39 -10.66
C ASN A 230 15.58 -13.85 -9.24
N ALA A 231 14.78 -12.79 -9.11
CA ALA A 231 14.43 -12.23 -7.80
C ALA A 231 13.65 -13.20 -6.92
N LEU A 232 12.87 -14.10 -7.51
CA LEU A 232 12.16 -15.15 -6.78
C LEU A 232 13.14 -16.17 -6.21
N THR A 233 14.11 -16.61 -7.02
CA THR A 233 15.18 -17.50 -6.56
C THR A 233 15.99 -16.86 -5.43
N ASP A 234 16.42 -15.60 -5.59
CA ASP A 234 17.18 -14.88 -4.56
C ASP A 234 16.40 -14.78 -3.23
N MET A 235 15.09 -14.52 -3.31
CA MET A 235 14.21 -14.46 -2.15
C MET A 235 14.08 -15.83 -1.46
N GLU A 236 13.94 -16.91 -2.23
CA GLU A 236 13.82 -18.29 -1.72
C GLU A 236 15.12 -18.79 -1.08
N GLU A 237 16.27 -18.46 -1.66
CA GLU A 237 17.59 -18.77 -1.10
C GLU A 237 17.84 -18.05 0.23
N GLN A 238 17.49 -16.76 0.32
CA GLN A 238 17.60 -16.02 1.57
C GLN A 238 16.64 -16.55 2.65
N ALA A 239 15.41 -16.94 2.28
CA ALA A 239 14.48 -17.52 3.23
C ALA A 239 15.01 -18.86 3.79
N SER A 240 15.65 -19.65 2.91
CA SER A 240 16.29 -20.91 3.27
C SER A 240 17.48 -20.72 4.21
N SER A 241 18.35 -19.76 3.94
CA SER A 241 19.54 -19.50 4.78
C SER A 241 19.18 -19.04 6.20
N LEU A 242 18.18 -18.15 6.34
CA LEU A 242 17.68 -17.69 7.65
C LEU A 242 17.10 -18.85 8.48
N ASN A 243 16.41 -19.80 7.84
CA ASN A 243 15.88 -20.97 8.53
C ASN A 243 17.00 -21.90 9.04
N VAL A 244 18.07 -22.07 8.25
CA VAL A 244 19.25 -22.87 8.66
C VAL A 244 19.98 -22.21 9.84
N GLU A 245 20.17 -20.88 9.82
CA GLU A 245 20.77 -20.15 10.94
C GLU A 245 19.94 -20.27 12.23
N ALA A 246 18.61 -20.10 12.14
CA ALA A 246 17.72 -20.22 13.29
C ALA A 246 17.78 -21.63 13.94
N LEU A 247 17.88 -22.68 13.12
CA LEU A 247 18.05 -24.06 13.60
C LEU A 247 19.43 -24.29 14.25
N THR A 248 20.46 -23.60 13.76
CA THR A 248 21.84 -23.73 14.26
C THR A 248 22.02 -23.03 15.62
N VAL A 249 21.43 -21.84 15.80
CA VAL A 249 21.45 -21.10 17.09
C VAL A 249 20.70 -21.86 18.19
N ASN A 250 19.56 -22.48 17.85
CA ASN A 250 18.77 -23.26 18.82
C ASN A 250 19.47 -24.55 19.28
N ARG A 251 20.43 -25.07 18.50
CA ARG A 251 21.26 -26.22 18.88
C ARG A 251 22.45 -25.85 19.76
N MET A 252 22.97 -24.62 19.66
CA MET A 252 24.06 -24.14 20.52
C MET A 252 23.60 -23.61 21.88
N SER A 253 22.29 -23.43 22.08
CA SER A 253 21.68 -22.92 23.31
C SER A 253 21.14 -24.02 24.24
N ARG A 254 21.53 -25.28 24.01
CA ARG A 254 21.14 -26.45 24.81
C ARG A 254 22.35 -27.17 25.40
#